data_AF-A0A1H4G3Z3-F1
#
_entry.id   AF-A0A1H4G3Z3-F1
#
_cell.length_a   1.000
_cell.length_b   1.000
_cell.length_c   1.000
_cell.angle_alpha   90.00
_cell.angle_beta   90.00
_cell.angle_gamma   90.00
#
_symmetry.space_group_name_H-M   'P 1'
#
loop_
_entity.id
_entity.type
_entity.pdbx_description
1 polymer ?
#
loop_
_entity_poly.entity_id
_entity_poly.type
_entity_poly.pdbx_seq_one_letter_code
_entity_poly.pdbx_strand_id
1 'polypeptide(L)'
;MKYAFLSDDEKKELIEIINMLLREYERNDEEREDDCRCYRLPYRDEEFDVYVSEEEKNKVIVLSINLMEELKSLANSDYTKEGLKQLLSQVNGEPSAIKSTLLMESIQTPNIKALVAEAAETVRVGGAYLMFVARPEIAQLLFVTLYGMIDKFDDEFMYDGSTFLIVRGILNMHKYRVEED
;
A
#
# COMPACT_ATOMS: atom_id res chain seq x y z
N MET A 1 -15.00 -16.05 11.32
CA MET A 1 -13.65 -16.55 11.63
C MET A 1 -12.85 -15.36 12.14
N LYS A 2 -11.92 -15.53 13.09
CA LYS A 2 -11.05 -14.43 13.55
C LYS A 2 -9.60 -14.78 13.22
N TYR A 3 -8.94 -13.95 12.44
CA TYR A 3 -7.53 -14.06 12.07
C TYR A 3 -6.64 -13.58 13.22
N ALA A 4 -5.51 -14.26 13.40
CA ALA A 4 -4.49 -13.85 14.35
C ALA A 4 -3.68 -12.66 13.82
N PHE A 5 -3.36 -11.72 14.70
CA PHE A 5 -2.43 -10.64 14.43
C PHE A 5 -0.99 -11.17 14.48
N LEU A 6 -0.10 -10.56 13.71
CA LEU A 6 1.31 -10.93 13.70
C LEU A 6 1.95 -10.57 15.05
N SER A 7 2.70 -11.52 15.60
CA SER A 7 3.65 -11.31 16.67
C SER A 7 4.81 -10.42 16.22
N ASP A 8 5.60 -9.93 17.18
CA ASP A 8 6.76 -9.09 16.87
C ASP A 8 7.85 -9.84 16.08
N ASP A 9 7.96 -11.15 16.23
CA ASP A 9 8.93 -11.96 15.49
C ASP A 9 8.46 -12.22 14.06
N GLU A 10 7.17 -12.52 13.86
CA GLU A 10 6.58 -12.64 12.52
C GLU A 10 6.68 -11.31 11.75
N LYS A 11 6.52 -10.16 12.44
CA LYS A 11 6.73 -8.84 11.81
C LYS A 11 8.17 -8.63 11.36
N LYS A 12 9.17 -9.08 12.13
CA LYS A 12 10.59 -8.98 11.74
C LYS A 12 10.88 -9.85 10.53
N GLU A 13 10.37 -11.08 10.53
CA GLU A 13 10.50 -12.00 9.39
C GLU A 13 9.89 -11.39 8.13
N LEU A 14 8.67 -10.83 8.23
CA LEU A 14 8.04 -10.14 7.11
C LEU A 14 8.86 -8.93 6.62
N ILE A 15 9.44 -8.14 7.54
CA ILE A 15 10.35 -7.04 7.15
C ILE A 15 11.54 -7.57 6.34
N GLU A 16 12.11 -8.71 6.72
CA GLU A 16 13.22 -9.34 5.99
C GLU A 16 12.77 -9.82 4.60
N ILE A 17 11.61 -10.48 4.51
CA ILE A 17 11.00 -10.92 3.24
C ILE A 17 10.80 -9.74 2.30
N ILE A 18 10.15 -8.67 2.76
CA ILE A 18 9.90 -7.48 1.94
C ILE A 18 11.20 -6.81 1.51
N ASN A 19 12.21 -6.74 2.38
CA ASN A 19 13.52 -6.22 2.01
C ASN A 19 14.20 -7.07 0.93
N MET A 20 14.10 -8.40 1.00
CA MET A 20 14.60 -9.29 -0.06
C MET A 20 13.89 -9.04 -1.37
N LEU A 21 12.56 -8.94 -1.37
CA LEU A 21 11.76 -8.65 -2.57
C LEU A 21 12.14 -7.30 -3.19
N LEU A 22 12.30 -6.24 -2.40
CA LEU A 22 12.70 -4.92 -2.91
C LEU A 22 14.08 -4.94 -3.59
N ARG A 23 15.04 -5.71 -3.07
CA ARG A 23 16.39 -5.80 -3.66
C ARG A 23 16.40 -6.36 -5.07
N GLU A 24 15.42 -7.17 -5.44
CA GLU A 24 15.28 -7.67 -6.82
C GLU A 24 15.01 -6.56 -7.84
N TYR A 25 14.51 -5.41 -7.36
CA TYR A 25 14.16 -4.24 -8.16
C TYR A 25 15.15 -3.07 -7.99
N GLU A 26 16.21 -3.23 -7.20
CA GLU A 26 17.24 -2.22 -6.99
C GLU A 26 18.03 -2.00 -8.29
N ARG A 27 18.15 -0.73 -8.71
CA ARG A 27 18.91 -0.34 -9.90
C ARG A 27 20.33 0.07 -9.48
N ASN A 28 21.33 -0.51 -10.14
CA ASN A 28 22.74 -0.11 -9.98
C ASN A 28 23.04 1.11 -10.86
N ASP A 29 22.40 2.25 -10.61
CA ASP A 29 22.74 3.50 -11.30
C ASP A 29 23.80 4.27 -10.50
N GLU A 30 24.79 4.82 -11.20
CA GLU A 30 26.03 5.40 -10.66
C GLU A 30 25.82 6.74 -9.91
N GLU A 31 24.64 7.34 -10.01
CA GLU A 31 24.30 8.60 -9.35
C GLU A 31 23.45 8.37 -8.10
N ARG A 32 24.15 8.26 -6.97
CA ARG A 32 23.56 8.36 -5.64
C ARG A 32 23.33 9.83 -5.32
N GLU A 33 22.14 10.37 -5.61
CA GLU A 33 21.71 11.57 -4.91
C GLU A 33 21.54 11.22 -3.41
N ASP A 34 22.32 11.87 -2.55
CA ASP A 34 22.09 11.97 -1.10
C ASP A 34 21.65 10.66 -0.40
N ASP A 35 22.49 9.62 -0.44
CA ASP A 35 22.27 8.31 0.23
C ASP A 35 20.97 7.56 -0.17
N CYS A 36 20.30 7.98 -1.24
CA CYS A 36 19.12 7.32 -1.77
C CYS A 36 19.50 6.18 -2.73
N ARG A 37 18.67 5.13 -2.75
CA ARG A 37 18.72 4.03 -3.73
C ARG A 37 17.55 4.15 -4.69
N CYS A 38 17.80 3.85 -5.96
CA CYS A 38 16.79 3.77 -6.99
C CYS A 38 16.21 2.36 -7.08
N TYR A 39 14.87 2.26 -7.12
CA TYR A 39 14.16 1.01 -7.36
C TYR A 39 13.21 1.19 -8.54
N ARG A 40 13.22 0.24 -9.48
CA ARG A 40 12.25 0.16 -10.58
C ARG A 40 11.19 -0.87 -10.25
N LEU A 41 10.02 -0.41 -9.80
CA LEU A 41 9.00 -1.28 -9.23
C LEU A 41 7.80 -1.44 -10.18
N PRO A 42 7.26 -2.65 -10.35
CA PRO A 42 6.01 -2.85 -11.07
C PRO A 42 4.83 -2.49 -10.17
N TYR A 43 3.89 -1.69 -10.66
CA TYR A 43 2.66 -1.36 -9.94
C TYR A 43 1.50 -1.19 -10.92
N ARG A 44 0.48 -2.04 -10.72
CA ARG A 44 -0.63 -2.22 -11.69
C ARG A 44 -0.06 -2.65 -13.05
N ASP A 45 -0.41 -1.93 -14.12
CA ASP A 45 0.01 -2.25 -15.49
C ASP A 45 1.21 -1.40 -15.95
N GLU A 46 1.96 -0.80 -15.00
CA GLU A 46 3.09 0.11 -15.26
C GLU A 46 4.31 -0.25 -14.38
N GLU A 47 5.49 0.24 -14.76
CA GLU A 47 6.68 0.32 -13.91
C GLU A 47 6.95 1.78 -13.53
N PHE A 48 7.56 2.00 -12.37
CA PHE A 48 7.98 3.33 -11.93
C PHE A 48 9.32 3.31 -11.22
N ASP A 49 10.07 4.39 -11.36
CA ASP A 49 11.31 4.60 -10.62
C ASP A 49 11.02 5.41 -9.34
N VAL A 50 11.69 5.03 -8.25
CA VAL A 50 11.61 5.75 -6.97
C VAL A 50 12.96 5.78 -6.29
N TYR A 51 13.31 6.96 -5.77
CA TYR A 51 14.52 7.20 -4.99
C TYR A 51 14.15 7.31 -3.52
N VAL A 52 14.64 6.39 -2.70
CA VAL A 52 14.37 6.37 -1.25
C VAL A 52 15.64 6.10 -0.47
N SER A 53 15.76 6.76 0.68
CA SER A 53 16.79 6.40 1.66
C SER A 53 16.46 5.07 2.33
N GLU A 54 17.47 4.47 2.98
CA GLU A 54 17.25 3.25 3.77
C GLU A 54 16.25 3.47 4.93
N GLU A 55 16.25 4.66 5.54
CA GLU A 55 15.30 5.02 6.61
C GLU A 55 13.86 5.05 6.07
N GLU A 56 13.65 5.74 4.96
CA GLU A 56 12.33 5.88 4.34
C GLU A 56 11.80 4.53 3.88
N LYS A 57 12.65 3.72 3.23
CA LYS A 57 12.30 2.35 2.84
C LYS A 57 11.83 1.55 4.05
N ASN A 58 12.64 1.50 5.12
CA ASN A 58 12.28 0.73 6.32
C ASN A 58 10.98 1.22 6.95
N LYS A 59 10.78 2.54 6.99
CA LYS A 59 9.55 3.13 7.50
C LYS A 59 8.33 2.78 6.65
N VAL A 60 8.45 2.79 5.31
CA VAL A 60 7.38 2.37 4.38
C VAL A 60 7.00 0.90 4.60
N ILE A 61 7.98 0.01 4.81
CA ILE A 61 7.72 -1.41 5.09
C ILE A 61 6.89 -1.55 6.37
N VAL A 62 7.32 -0.90 7.45
CA VAL A 62 6.61 -0.94 8.75
C VAL A 62 5.19 -0.37 8.62
N LEU A 63 5.01 0.75 7.93
CA LEU A 63 3.70 1.34 7.67
C LEU A 63 2.79 0.40 6.88
N SER A 64 3.35 -0.31 5.89
CA SER A 64 2.59 -1.28 5.08
C SER A 64 2.11 -2.47 5.90
N ILE A 65 2.94 -2.99 6.79
CA ILE A 65 2.57 -4.06 7.73
C ILE A 65 1.47 -3.57 8.68
N ASN A 66 1.59 -2.36 9.23
CA ASN A 66 0.57 -1.78 10.10
C ASN A 66 -0.76 -1.58 9.37
N LEU A 67 -0.72 -1.16 8.10
CA LEU A 67 -1.92 -1.07 7.26
C LEU A 67 -2.56 -2.44 7.05
N MET A 68 -1.77 -3.49 6.78
CA MET A 68 -2.29 -4.86 6.67
C MET A 68 -2.96 -5.35 7.96
N GLU A 69 -2.39 -5.05 9.12
CA GLU A 69 -2.99 -5.41 10.42
C GLU A 69 -4.29 -4.64 10.69
N GLU A 70 -4.38 -3.37 10.28
CA GLU A 70 -5.64 -2.61 10.32
C GLU A 70 -6.69 -3.20 9.36
N LEU A 71 -6.31 -3.61 8.15
CA LEU A 71 -7.22 -4.30 7.21
C LEU A 71 -7.67 -5.66 7.76
N LYS A 72 -6.78 -6.41 8.41
CA LYS A 72 -7.10 -7.67 9.11
C LYS A 72 -8.08 -7.43 10.27
N SER A 73 -7.91 -6.32 10.99
CA SER A 73 -8.84 -5.90 12.06
C SER A 73 -10.25 -5.65 11.50
N LEU A 74 -10.36 -5.00 10.33
CA LEU A 74 -11.64 -4.84 9.63
C LEU A 74 -12.24 -6.19 9.25
N ALA A 75 -11.44 -7.14 8.73
CA ALA A 75 -11.89 -8.49 8.42
C ALA A 75 -12.36 -9.29 9.65
N ASN A 76 -11.81 -8.97 10.82
CA ASN A 76 -12.23 -9.52 12.11
C ASN A 76 -13.46 -8.84 12.71
N SER A 77 -14.03 -7.84 12.02
CA SER A 77 -15.23 -7.09 12.42
C SER A 77 -16.45 -7.48 11.55
N ASP A 78 -17.34 -6.52 11.26
CA ASP A 78 -18.58 -6.75 10.52
C ASP A 78 -18.41 -6.72 8.99
N TYR A 79 -17.19 -6.46 8.49
CA TYR A 79 -16.92 -6.50 7.06
C TYR A 79 -16.98 -7.93 6.53
N THR A 80 -17.76 -8.14 5.48
CA THR A 80 -17.91 -9.41 4.79
C THR A 80 -17.57 -9.25 3.32
N LYS A 81 -17.21 -10.35 2.66
CA LYS A 81 -16.95 -10.36 1.22
C LYS A 81 -18.15 -9.90 0.41
N GLU A 82 -19.36 -10.31 0.79
CA GLU A 82 -20.61 -9.89 0.16
C GLU A 82 -20.83 -8.38 0.33
N GLY A 83 -20.59 -7.84 1.54
CA GLY A 83 -20.68 -6.41 1.81
C GLY A 83 -19.70 -5.60 0.97
N LEU A 84 -18.44 -6.04 0.90
CA LEU A 84 -17.41 -5.42 0.07
C LEU A 84 -17.71 -5.54 -1.43
N LYS A 85 -18.28 -6.67 -1.88
CA LYS A 85 -18.73 -6.87 -3.26
C LYS A 85 -19.86 -5.90 -3.63
N GLN A 86 -20.80 -5.65 -2.71
CA GLN A 86 -21.85 -4.66 -2.91
C GLN A 86 -21.28 -3.24 -3.01
N LEU A 87 -20.35 -2.87 -2.13
CA LEU A 87 -19.64 -1.60 -2.21
C LEU A 87 -18.88 -1.45 -3.54
N LEU A 88 -18.18 -2.49 -3.99
CA LEU A 88 -17.50 -2.49 -5.28
C LEU A 88 -18.48 -2.30 -6.46
N SER A 89 -19.67 -2.92 -6.38
CA SER A 89 -20.72 -2.70 -7.39
C SER A 89 -21.25 -1.27 -7.39
N GLN A 90 -21.34 -0.61 -6.23
CA GLN A 90 -21.74 0.80 -6.13
C GLN A 90 -20.66 1.71 -6.73
N VAL A 91 -19.40 1.45 -6.41
CA VAL A 91 -18.23 2.14 -6.98
C VAL A 91 -18.23 2.05 -8.52
N ASN A 92 -18.41 0.85 -9.07
CA ASN A 92 -18.41 0.64 -10.53
C ASN A 92 -19.62 1.27 -11.24
N GLY A 93 -20.73 1.49 -10.51
CA GLY A 93 -21.91 2.17 -11.01
C GLY A 93 -21.88 3.69 -10.83
N GLU A 94 -20.89 4.25 -10.14
CA GLU A 94 -20.80 5.67 -9.83
C GLU A 94 -19.92 6.41 -10.86
N PRO A 95 -20.49 7.32 -11.67
CA PRO A 95 -19.73 8.04 -12.70
C PRO A 95 -18.78 9.12 -12.14
N SER A 96 -18.97 9.58 -10.91
CA SER A 96 -18.11 10.59 -10.30
C SER A 96 -16.89 9.94 -9.63
N ALA A 97 -15.71 10.19 -10.17
CA ALA A 97 -14.44 9.74 -9.58
C ALA A 97 -14.29 10.15 -8.09
N ILE A 98 -14.79 11.33 -7.72
CA ILE A 98 -14.78 11.81 -6.32
C ILE A 98 -15.69 10.94 -5.45
N LYS A 99 -16.93 10.67 -5.87
CA LYS A 99 -17.85 9.84 -5.09
C LYS A 99 -17.38 8.39 -5.04
N SER A 100 -16.85 7.85 -6.14
CA SER A 100 -16.24 6.51 -6.17
C SER A 100 -15.08 6.42 -5.18
N THR A 101 -14.24 7.46 -5.07
CA THR A 101 -13.18 7.54 -4.07
C THR A 101 -13.76 7.56 -2.65
N LEU A 102 -14.77 8.39 -2.38
CA LEU A 102 -15.41 8.45 -1.05
C LEU A 102 -16.04 7.12 -0.64
N LEU A 103 -16.60 6.36 -1.58
CA LEU A 103 -17.11 5.01 -1.34
C LEU A 103 -15.98 4.05 -0.98
N MET A 104 -14.84 4.08 -1.69
CA MET A 104 -13.67 3.27 -1.33
C MET A 104 -13.07 3.69 0.02
N GLU A 105 -13.11 4.98 0.36
CA GLU A 105 -12.65 5.49 1.65
C GLU A 105 -13.56 5.11 2.83
N SER A 106 -14.71 4.46 2.60
CA SER A 106 -15.60 4.04 3.67
C SER A 106 -14.94 3.06 4.65
N ILE A 107 -13.89 2.35 4.21
CA ILE A 107 -13.12 1.43 5.04
C ILE A 107 -12.05 2.13 5.88
N GLN A 108 -11.75 3.41 5.62
CA GLN A 108 -10.66 4.12 6.27
C GLN A 108 -11.04 4.57 7.69
N THR A 109 -10.64 3.76 8.68
CA THR A 109 -10.66 4.13 10.10
C THR A 109 -9.74 5.33 10.38
N PRO A 110 -9.88 6.01 11.53
CA PRO A 110 -8.93 7.04 11.95
C PRO A 110 -7.47 6.55 11.95
N ASN A 111 -7.23 5.29 12.31
CA ASN A 111 -5.88 4.69 12.30
C ASN A 111 -5.35 4.53 10.88
N ILE A 112 -6.16 4.00 9.95
CA ILE A 112 -5.77 3.88 8.54
C ILE A 112 -5.44 5.26 7.96
N LYS A 113 -6.25 6.28 8.27
CA LYS A 113 -5.99 7.65 7.81
C LYS A 113 -4.67 8.21 8.36
N ALA A 114 -4.37 7.96 9.63
CA ALA A 114 -3.11 8.38 10.24
C ALA A 114 -1.91 7.69 9.58
N LEU A 115 -1.99 6.37 9.35
CA LEU A 115 -0.93 5.61 8.67
C LEU A 115 -0.72 6.08 7.23
N VAL A 116 -1.79 6.38 6.49
CA VAL A 116 -1.68 6.92 5.12
C VAL A 116 -1.06 8.32 5.11
N ALA A 117 -1.42 9.17 6.08
CA ALA A 117 -0.81 10.50 6.21
C ALA A 117 0.70 10.39 6.52
N GLU A 118 1.09 9.51 7.45
CA GLU A 118 2.49 9.27 7.77
C GLU A 118 3.26 8.66 6.58
N ALA A 119 2.62 7.80 5.80
CA ALA A 119 3.19 7.26 4.56
C ALA A 119 3.46 8.37 3.53
N ALA A 120 2.49 9.27 3.33
CA ALA A 120 2.63 10.40 2.43
C ALA A 120 3.74 11.37 2.87
N GLU A 121 3.88 11.61 4.18
CA GLU A 121 4.99 12.40 4.72
C GLU A 121 6.34 11.69 4.52
N THR A 122 6.39 10.38 4.76
CA THR A 122 7.60 9.56 4.61
C THR A 122 8.14 9.59 3.18
N VAL A 123 7.26 9.59 2.18
CA VAL A 123 7.67 9.68 0.76
C VAL A 123 7.57 11.11 0.21
N ARG A 124 7.50 12.12 1.08
CA ARG A 124 7.59 13.56 0.75
C ARG A 124 6.55 14.05 -0.26
N VAL A 125 5.33 13.51 -0.19
CA VAL A 125 4.24 13.88 -1.10
C VAL A 125 3.75 15.30 -0.81
N GLY A 126 3.79 16.17 -1.81
CA GLY A 126 3.24 17.52 -1.70
C GLY A 126 1.71 17.50 -1.46
N GLY A 127 1.21 18.37 -0.57
CA GLY A 127 -0.18 18.31 -0.11
C GLY A 127 -1.25 18.39 -1.22
N ALA A 128 -1.02 19.16 -2.29
CA ALA A 128 -1.94 19.21 -3.43
C ALA A 128 -1.97 17.88 -4.20
N TYR A 129 -0.80 17.28 -4.44
CA TYR A 129 -0.71 15.98 -5.11
C TYR A 129 -1.32 14.87 -4.23
N LEU A 130 -1.08 14.92 -2.92
CA LEU A 130 -1.70 14.01 -1.97
C LEU A 130 -3.22 14.06 -2.06
N MET A 131 -3.80 15.26 -2.05
CA MET A 131 -5.25 15.45 -2.03
C MET A 131 -5.95 14.96 -3.31
N PHE A 132 -5.32 15.15 -4.48
CA PHE A 132 -5.98 14.90 -5.78
C PHE A 132 -5.57 13.60 -6.46
N VAL A 133 -4.42 13.02 -6.13
CA VAL A 133 -3.86 11.85 -6.85
C VAL A 133 -3.53 10.72 -5.88
N ALA A 134 -2.57 10.92 -4.98
CA ALA A 134 -2.03 9.81 -4.18
C ALA A 134 -3.07 9.23 -3.21
N ARG A 135 -3.88 10.06 -2.55
CA ARG A 135 -4.91 9.60 -1.61
C ARG A 135 -6.00 8.77 -2.30
N PRO A 136 -6.60 9.21 -3.43
CA PRO A 136 -7.52 8.36 -4.20
C PRO A 136 -6.92 7.01 -4.60
N GLU A 137 -5.68 6.99 -5.10
CA GLU A 137 -5.02 5.74 -5.53
C GLU A 137 -4.80 4.77 -4.37
N ILE A 138 -4.41 5.29 -3.21
CA ILE A 138 -4.17 4.49 -2.01
C ILE A 138 -5.46 4.02 -1.37
N ALA A 139 -6.52 4.86 -1.38
CA ALA A 139 -7.85 4.43 -0.97
C ALA A 139 -8.34 3.24 -1.80
N GLN A 140 -8.15 3.31 -3.12
CA GLN A 140 -8.46 2.21 -4.02
C GLN A 140 -7.62 0.96 -3.71
N LEU A 141 -6.31 1.13 -3.53
CA LEU A 141 -5.41 0.02 -3.21
C LEU A 141 -5.85 -0.71 -1.93
N LEU A 142 -6.07 0.03 -0.85
CA LEU A 142 -6.47 -0.55 0.43
C LEU A 142 -7.83 -1.24 0.34
N PHE A 143 -8.79 -0.65 -0.38
CA PHE A 143 -10.10 -1.26 -0.60
C PHE A 143 -9.99 -2.59 -1.36
N VAL A 144 -9.26 -2.60 -2.48
CA VAL A 144 -9.08 -3.81 -3.31
C VAL A 144 -8.30 -4.87 -2.53
N THR A 145 -7.31 -4.46 -1.74
CA THR A 145 -6.54 -5.38 -0.88
C THR A 145 -7.45 -6.03 0.15
N LEU A 146 -8.26 -5.25 0.88
CA LEU A 146 -9.23 -5.80 1.83
C LEU A 146 -10.21 -6.76 1.15
N TYR A 147 -10.77 -6.36 0.00
CA TYR A 147 -11.68 -7.22 -0.76
C TYR A 147 -11.05 -8.54 -1.20
N GLY A 148 -9.78 -8.52 -1.63
CA GLY A 148 -9.03 -9.71 -2.02
C GLY A 148 -8.64 -10.60 -0.84
N MET A 149 -8.36 -10.00 0.32
CA MET A 149 -7.82 -10.67 1.51
C MET A 149 -8.86 -11.07 2.56
N ILE A 150 -10.11 -10.61 2.47
CA ILE A 150 -11.14 -10.78 3.52
C ILE A 150 -11.33 -12.23 4.01
N ASP A 151 -11.08 -13.22 3.14
CA ASP A 151 -11.18 -14.66 3.43
C ASP A 151 -9.81 -15.39 3.45
N LYS A 152 -8.69 -14.64 3.44
CA LYS A 152 -7.34 -15.15 3.13
C LYS A 152 -6.24 -14.55 4.01
N PHE A 153 -6.57 -13.91 5.12
CA PHE A 153 -5.58 -13.29 6.00
C PHE A 153 -4.69 -14.29 6.75
N ASP A 154 -5.02 -15.58 6.70
CA ASP A 154 -4.23 -16.72 7.19
C ASP A 154 -3.37 -17.39 6.10
N ASP A 155 -3.50 -16.97 4.84
CA ASP A 155 -2.64 -17.39 3.74
C ASP A 155 -1.39 -16.50 3.72
N GLU A 156 -0.28 -17.06 4.20
CA GLU A 156 1.02 -16.38 4.32
C GLU A 156 1.51 -15.80 2.98
N PHE A 157 1.43 -16.57 1.89
CA PHE A 157 1.86 -16.10 0.57
C PHE A 157 1.02 -14.92 0.08
N MET A 158 -0.31 -14.98 0.27
CA MET A 158 -1.20 -13.87 -0.06
C MET A 158 -0.95 -12.66 0.85
N TYR A 159 -0.63 -12.87 2.13
CA TYR A 159 -0.35 -11.81 3.10
C TYR A 159 0.95 -11.07 2.74
N ASP A 160 2.02 -11.80 2.47
CA ASP A 160 3.32 -11.24 2.07
C ASP A 160 3.21 -10.48 0.76
N GLY A 161 2.58 -11.09 -0.25
CA GLY A 161 2.35 -10.48 -1.56
C GLY A 161 1.49 -9.21 -1.47
N SER A 162 0.47 -9.21 -0.62
CA SER A 162 -0.40 -8.04 -0.40
C SER A 162 0.32 -6.94 0.38
N THR A 163 1.16 -7.30 1.35
CA THR A 163 2.01 -6.35 2.07
C THR A 163 2.98 -5.68 1.10
N PHE A 164 3.63 -6.46 0.23
CA PHE A 164 4.52 -5.94 -0.81
C PHE A 164 3.79 -5.08 -1.84
N LEU A 165 2.53 -5.37 -2.15
CA LEU A 165 1.70 -4.51 -2.98
C LEU A 165 1.44 -3.14 -2.31
N ILE A 166 1.17 -3.12 -0.99
CA ILE A 166 1.00 -1.86 -0.24
C ILE A 166 2.30 -1.05 -0.21
N VAL A 167 3.45 -1.69 0.01
CA VAL A 167 4.77 -1.05 -0.06
C VAL A 167 4.95 -0.32 -1.40
N ARG A 168 4.71 -1.02 -2.51
CA ARG A 168 4.81 -0.44 -3.85
C ARG A 168 3.81 0.69 -4.05
N GLY A 169 2.59 0.55 -3.53
CA GLY A 169 1.59 1.62 -3.57
C GLY A 169 2.02 2.89 -2.84
N ILE A 170 2.61 2.75 -1.65
CA ILE A 170 3.13 3.90 -0.89
C ILE A 170 4.28 4.56 -1.64
N LEU A 171 5.25 3.78 -2.14
CA LEU A 171 6.38 4.30 -2.91
C LEU A 171 5.91 5.01 -4.20
N ASN A 172 4.86 4.50 -4.84
CA ASN A 172 4.27 5.09 -6.05
C ASN A 172 3.64 6.47 -5.78
N MET A 173 3.32 6.83 -4.53
CA MET A 173 2.79 8.16 -4.21
C MET A 173 3.78 9.29 -4.55
N HIS A 174 5.07 8.99 -4.66
CA HIS A 174 6.10 9.92 -5.11
C HIS A 174 6.98 9.28 -6.20
N LYS A 175 6.33 8.82 -7.26
CA LYS A 175 7.02 8.23 -8.41
C LYS A 175 7.74 9.27 -9.27
N TYR A 176 8.92 8.92 -9.74
CA TYR A 176 9.55 9.57 -10.90
C TYR A 176 9.10 8.83 -12.15
N ARG A 177 8.71 9.59 -13.20
CA ARG A 177 8.35 8.97 -14.48
C ARG A 177 9.62 8.40 -15.10
N VAL A 178 9.54 7.14 -15.52
CA VAL A 178 10.53 6.56 -16.44
C VAL A 178 10.36 7.32 -17.75
N GLU A 179 11.35 8.13 -18.12
CA GLU A 179 11.40 8.68 -19.48
C GLU A 179 11.76 7.53 -20.42
N GLU A 180 10.91 7.25 -21.41
CA GLU A 180 11.25 6.34 -22.50
C GLU A 180 12.30 7.05 -23.37
N ASP A 181 13.49 6.45 -23.51
CA ASP A 181 14.49 6.82 -24.53
C ASP A 181 13.99 6.52 -25.96
#